data_AF-A0A1S6HVV8-F1
#
_entry.id   AF-A0A1S6HVV8-F1
#
_cell.length_a   1.000
_cell.length_b   1.000
_cell.length_c   1.000
_cell.angle_alpha   90.00
_cell.angle_beta   90.00
_cell.angle_gamma   90.00
#
_symmetry.space_group_name_H-M   'P 1'
#
loop_
_entity.id
_entity.type
_entity.pdbx_description
1 polymer ?
#
loop_
_entity_poly.entity_id
_entity_poly.type
_entity_poly.pdbx_seq_one_letter_code
_entity_poly.pdbx_strand_id
1 'polypeptide(L)' 'MEFDLSADGKPINITLLESSPTGVFDQAGIAALSTWVYLGEMLPCDAVSLSFNLPPER' A
#
# COMPACT_ATOMS: atom_id res chain seq x y z
N MET A 1 -2.33 -0.75 -8.60
CA MET A 1 -1.49 -1.97 -8.53
C MET A 1 -2.24 -2.99 -7.70
N GLU A 2 -2.03 -4.26 -8.00
CA GLU A 2 -2.56 -5.40 -7.26
C GLU A 2 -1.37 -6.29 -6.87
N PHE A 3 -1.42 -6.91 -5.70
CA PHE A 3 -0.41 -7.86 -5.23
C PHE A 3 -1.01 -8.76 -4.16
N ASP A 4 -0.43 -9.94 -4.01
CA ASP A 4 -0.74 -10.88 -2.94
C ASP A 4 0.28 -10.73 -1.81
N LEU A 5 -0.05 -11.23 -0.62
CA LEU A 5 0.90 -11.33 0.49
C LEU A 5 1.30 -12.79 0.70
N SER A 6 2.61 -13.02 0.82
CA SER A 6 3.15 -14.30 1.27
C SER A 6 2.89 -14.52 2.77
N ALA A 7 3.06 -15.76 3.24
CA ALA A 7 2.89 -16.10 4.66
C ALA A 7 3.85 -15.36 5.60
N ASP A 8 5.01 -14.91 5.10
CA ASP A 8 5.96 -14.05 5.83
C ASP A 8 5.69 -12.55 5.64
N GLY A 9 4.54 -12.20 5.05
CA GLY A 9 4.07 -10.82 4.94
C GLY A 9 4.75 -10.01 3.83
N LYS A 10 5.41 -10.66 2.88
CA LYS A 10 6.02 -9.98 1.74
C LYS A 10 5.04 -9.89 0.58
N PRO A 11 4.98 -8.76 -0.13
CA PRO A 11 4.19 -8.65 -1.34
C PRO A 11 4.80 -9.53 -2.45
N ILE A 12 3.96 -10.38 -3.02
CA ILE A 12 4.23 -11.27 -4.15
C ILE A 12 3.19 -11.01 -5.27
N ASN A 13 3.45 -11.48 -6.48
CA ASN A 13 2.52 -11.31 -7.63
C ASN A 13 2.13 -9.83 -7.95
N ILE A 14 3.06 -8.88 -7.75
CA ILE A 14 2.80 -7.45 -7.99
C ILE A 14 2.49 -7.22 -9.47
N THR A 15 1.28 -6.73 -9.75
CA THR A 15 0.76 -6.41 -11.07
C THR A 15 0.38 -4.93 -11.15
N LEU A 16 0.87 -4.26 -12.18
CA LEU A 16 0.47 -2.88 -12.47
C LEU A 16 -0.90 -2.88 -13.16
N LEU A 17 -1.86 -2.16 -12.58
CA LEU A 17 -3.19 -1.99 -13.17
C LEU A 17 -3.25 -0.75 -14.06
N GLU A 18 -2.73 0.37 -13.56
CA GLU A 18 -2.71 1.66 -14.24
C GLU A 18 -1.60 2.52 -13.64
N SER A 19 -1.02 3.40 -14.46
CA SER A 19 -0.11 4.45 -14.03
C SER A 19 -0.26 5.70 -14.89
N SER A 20 -0.13 6.86 -14.24
CA SER A 20 -0.15 8.16 -14.90
C SER A 20 0.91 9.09 -14.31
N PRO A 21 1.86 9.59 -15.13
CA PRO A 21 2.09 9.26 -16.53
C PRO A 21 2.53 7.80 -16.71
N THR A 22 2.01 7.14 -17.74
CA THR A 22 2.27 5.72 -17.98
C THR A 22 3.77 5.47 -18.22
N GLY A 23 4.33 4.44 -17.58
CA GLY A 23 5.72 4.03 -17.76
C GLY A 23 6.76 4.82 -16.95
N VAL A 24 6.38 5.94 -16.31
CA VAL A 24 7.33 6.80 -15.59
C VAL A 24 7.56 6.30 -14.16
N PHE A 25 6.50 5.91 -13.47
CA PHE A 25 6.56 5.53 -12.05
C PHE A 25 6.44 4.03 -11.80
N ASP A 26 6.22 3.25 -12.84
CA ASP A 26 5.89 1.83 -12.78
C ASP A 26 6.99 1.05 -12.06
N GLN A 27 8.23 1.21 -12.53
CA GLN A 27 9.39 0.49 -12.02
C GLN A 27 9.75 0.94 -10.61
N ALA A 28 9.67 2.23 -10.32
CA ALA A 28 9.92 2.78 -8.99
C ALA A 28 8.86 2.31 -7.98
N GLY A 29 7.59 2.26 -8.38
CA GLY A 29 6.49 1.76 -7.56
C GLY A 29 6.63 0.27 -7.24
N ILE A 30 6.96 -0.55 -8.25
CA ILE A 30 7.22 -2.00 -8.06
C ILE A 30 8.42 -2.21 -7.14
N ALA A 31 9.51 -1.47 -7.36
CA ALA A 31 10.72 -1.58 -6.54
C ALA A 31 10.50 -1.12 -5.09
N ALA A 32 9.67 -0.10 -4.87
CA ALA A 32 9.31 0.33 -3.52
C ALA A 32 8.47 -0.75 -2.83
N LEU A 33 7.41 -1.24 -3.49
CA LEU A 33 6.51 -2.24 -2.94
C LEU A 33 7.22 -3.56 -2.60
N SER A 34 8.18 -4.01 -3.40
CA SER A 34 8.91 -5.25 -3.13
C SER A 34 9.74 -5.25 -1.84
N THR A 35 9.96 -4.06 -1.24
CA THR A 35 10.68 -3.92 0.04
C THR A 35 9.76 -3.91 1.25
N TRP A 36 8.45 -3.81 1.05
CA TRP A 36 7.51 -3.69 2.16
C TRP A 36 7.33 -5.05 2.83
N VAL A 37 7.14 -5.02 4.14
CA VAL A 37 6.84 -6.21 4.95
C VAL A 37 5.65 -5.87 5.81
N TYR A 38 4.59 -6.65 5.64
CA TYR A 38 3.35 -6.55 6.37
C TYR A 38 3.35 -7.56 7.52
N LEU A 39 2.70 -7.22 8.63
CA LEU A 39 2.47 -8.20 9.68
C LEU A 39 1.46 -9.21 9.14
N GLY A 40 1.90 -10.45 8.93
CA GLY A 40 1.11 -11.56 8.36
C GLY A 40 0.00 -12.08 9.26
N GLU A 41 -0.37 -11.34 10.31
CA GLU A 41 -1.57 -11.64 11.06
C GLU A 41 -2.75 -11.00 10.33
N MET A 42 -3.71 -11.84 9.92
CA MET A 42 -5.08 -11.36 9.69
C MET A 42 -5.56 -10.77 11.02
N LEU A 43 -5.36 -9.46 11.18
CA LEU A 43 -5.96 -8.72 12.28
C LEU A 43 -7.49 -8.82 12.10
N PRO A 44 -8.26 -9.05 13.18
CA PRO A 44 -9.70 -8.92 13.10
C PRO A 44 -10.06 -7.55 12.53
N CYS A 45 -11.07 -7.49 11.66
CA CYS A 45 -11.54 -6.25 11.05
C CYS A 45 -12.09 -5.31 12.13
N ASP A 46 -11.21 -4.51 12.73
CA ASP A 46 -11.58 -3.49 13.69
C ASP A 46 -11.75 -2.16 12.95
N ALA A 47 -12.95 -1.57 13.04
CA ALA A 47 -13.22 -0.27 12.47
C ALA A 47 -12.40 0.81 13.20
N VAL A 48 -11.52 1.50 12.48
CA VAL A 48 -10.72 2.61 13.03
C VAL A 48 -11.40 3.93 12.70
N SER A 49 -11.71 4.72 13.72
CA SER A 49 -12.22 6.08 13.58
C SER A 49 -11.08 7.09 13.68
N LEU A 50 -10.85 7.86 12.61
CA LEU A 50 -9.85 8.94 12.59
C LEU A 50 -10.54 10.27 12.83
N SER A 51 -10.15 10.96 13.91
CA SER A 51 -10.61 12.31 14.23
C SER A 51 -9.52 13.32 13.86
N PHE A 52 -9.88 14.34 13.09
CA PHE A 52 -8.97 15.42 12.70
C PHE A 52 -9.44 16.74 13.33
N ASN A 53 -8.52 17.48 13.94
CA ASN A 53 -8.74 18.85 14.38
C ASN A 53 -8.05 19.79 13.39
N LEU A 54 -8.84 20.61 12.69
CA LEU A 54 -8.31 21.63 11.79
C LEU A 54 -7.85 22.84 12.60
N PRO A 55 -6.68 23.44 12.27
CA PRO A 55 -6.29 24.72 12.84
C PRO A 55 -7.20 25.85 12.32
N PRO A 56 -7.38 26.94 13.08
CA PRO A 56 -8.24 28.05 12.68
C PRO A 56 -7.71 28.77 11.42
N GLU A 57 -8.63 29.20 10.56
CA GLU A 57 -8.31 30.02 9.38
C GLU A 57 -7.71 31.38 9.82
N ARG A 58 -6.70 31.85 9.08
CA ARG A 58 -5.97 33.09 9.36
C ARG A 58 -6.28 34.16 8.33
#